data_AF-A0A0P9HPB8-F1
#
_entry.id   AF-A0A0P9HPB8-F1
#
_cell.length_a   1.000
_cell.length_b   1.000
_cell.length_c   1.000
_cell.angle_alpha   90.00
_cell.angle_beta   90.00
_cell.angle_gamma   90.00
#
_symmetry.space_group_name_H-M   'P 1'
#
loop_
_entity.id
_entity.type
_entity.pdbx_description
1 polymer ?
#
loop_
_entity_poly.entity_id
_entity_poly.type
_entity_poly.pdbx_seq_one_letter_code
_entity_poly.pdbx_strand_id
1 'polypeptide(L)'
;MSNLDANTWFTEISDRDGSAFSLRINKKLESKQSPFQLVEMYETTDFGNLMIIDGCTMVSTRENFFYHEMMSHPALFSHPAPKNVVIIGGGDCGTLREVLKHPDIKTVHQIDIDEVVTEMSLKYFPELCESNDDPRASVMFDDGIKFMAEAAPESIDVIIVDGTDPVGPGEGLFNHAFYTSCLKALRTGGILIQQSESPLMHQQLLRETRAAMLDVGFADLQTLPFPQPIYPSGLWSATMARKGENFTAFRAQDVESATFNTEYYNVGIHQGALATPNFLKRALAK
;
A
#
# COMPACT_ATOMS: atom_id res chain seq x y z
N MET A 1 -5.98 -1.28 36.02
CA MET A 1 -6.72 -1.35 34.74
C MET A 1 -6.35 -0.10 33.97
N SER A 2 -5.79 -0.22 32.77
CA SER A 2 -5.51 0.92 31.91
C SER A 2 -6.85 1.51 31.48
N ASN A 3 -7.24 2.65 32.04
CA ASN A 3 -8.42 3.38 31.60
C ASN A 3 -8.03 4.19 30.34
N LEU A 4 -8.44 3.71 29.17
CA LEU A 4 -8.22 4.37 27.88
C LEU A 4 -9.43 5.25 27.58
N ASP A 5 -9.44 6.46 28.15
CA ASP A 5 -10.50 7.44 27.95
C ASP A 5 -10.49 7.97 26.51
N ALA A 6 -11.62 7.87 25.81
CA ALA A 6 -11.76 8.24 24.40
C ALA A 6 -11.46 9.72 24.08
N ASN A 7 -11.44 10.61 25.09
CA ASN A 7 -11.03 12.01 24.90
C ASN A 7 -9.51 12.19 24.89
N THR A 8 -8.76 11.18 25.35
CA THR A 8 -7.29 11.24 25.50
C THR A 8 -6.57 10.13 24.75
N TRP A 9 -7.31 9.11 24.29
CA TRP A 9 -6.80 8.01 23.49
C TRP A 9 -7.73 7.73 22.32
N PHE A 10 -7.17 7.68 21.12
CA PHE A 10 -7.79 6.94 20.04
C PHE A 10 -7.49 5.45 20.25
N THR A 11 -8.48 4.58 20.03
CA THR A 11 -8.33 3.13 20.14
C THR A 11 -8.99 2.47 18.94
N GLU A 12 -8.18 1.88 18.07
CA GLU A 12 -8.62 0.95 17.05
C GLU A 12 -8.89 -0.40 17.71
N ILE A 13 -10.13 -0.88 17.62
CA ILE A 13 -10.55 -2.17 18.20
C ILE A 13 -10.76 -3.15 17.05
N SER A 14 -10.02 -4.25 17.06
CA SER A 14 -10.29 -5.40 16.19
C SER A 14 -10.95 -6.49 17.02
N ASP A 15 -12.29 -6.56 16.95
CA ASP A 15 -13.07 -7.66 17.53
C ASP A 15 -12.75 -9.00 16.85
N ARG A 16 -12.49 -8.97 15.54
CA ARG A 16 -12.09 -10.15 14.75
C ARG A 16 -10.87 -10.84 15.35
N ASP A 17 -9.89 -10.04 15.76
CA ASP A 17 -8.60 -10.55 16.20
C ASP A 17 -8.44 -10.51 17.73
N GLY A 18 -9.47 -10.05 18.46
CA GLY A 18 -9.45 -9.92 19.91
C GLY A 18 -8.34 -8.99 20.40
N SER A 19 -8.06 -7.93 19.65
CA SER A 19 -6.94 -7.02 19.91
C SER A 19 -7.37 -5.55 19.77
N ALA A 20 -6.58 -4.65 20.35
CA ALA A 20 -6.77 -3.23 20.18
C ALA A 20 -5.42 -2.52 20.15
N PHE A 21 -5.33 -1.43 19.39
CA PHE A 21 -4.18 -0.55 19.33
C PHE A 21 -4.60 0.87 19.69
N SER A 22 -3.86 1.51 20.59
CA SER A 22 -4.22 2.83 21.10
C SER A 22 -3.07 3.81 21.00
N LEU A 23 -3.38 5.00 20.48
CA LEU A 23 -2.48 6.15 20.48
C LEU A 23 -3.08 7.27 21.31
N ARG A 24 -2.23 7.90 22.12
CA ARG A 24 -2.64 9.06 22.92
C ARG A 24 -2.84 10.25 21.99
N ILE A 25 -3.96 10.95 22.17
CA ILE A 25 -4.34 12.11 21.36
C ILE A 25 -4.37 13.38 22.20
N ASN A 26 -4.00 14.50 21.57
CA ASN A 26 -4.27 15.84 22.08
C ASN A 26 -5.75 16.19 21.82
N LYS A 27 -6.22 15.94 20.58
CA LYS A 27 -7.60 16.20 20.16
C LYS A 27 -7.92 15.54 18.82
N LYS A 28 -9.21 15.42 18.51
CA LYS A 28 -9.72 15.23 17.15
C LYS A 28 -9.64 16.55 16.37
N LEU A 29 -9.08 16.50 15.17
CA LEU A 29 -8.91 17.64 14.27
C LEU A 29 -10.14 17.85 13.37
N GLU A 30 -10.59 16.78 12.72
CA GLU A 30 -11.71 16.84 11.77
C GLU A 30 -12.40 15.48 11.60
N SER A 31 -13.64 15.50 11.12
CA SER A 31 -14.43 14.32 10.80
C SER A 31 -15.25 14.65 9.56
N LYS A 32 -15.15 13.83 8.51
CA LYS A 32 -15.99 13.95 7.31
C LYS A 32 -16.52 12.59 6.92
N GLN A 33 -17.84 12.51 6.72
CA GLN A 33 -18.48 11.37 6.09
C GLN A 33 -18.52 11.61 4.58
N SER A 34 -17.85 10.77 3.79
CA SER A 34 -17.99 10.74 2.34
C SER A 34 -19.11 9.76 1.93
N PRO A 35 -19.47 9.69 0.63
CA PRO A 35 -20.35 8.63 0.13
C PRO A 35 -19.80 7.21 0.33
N PHE A 36 -18.49 7.06 0.62
CA PHE A 36 -17.81 5.77 0.68
C PHE A 36 -17.49 5.35 2.12
N GLN A 37 -17.02 6.28 2.96
CA GLN A 37 -16.44 5.97 4.28
C GLN A 37 -16.39 7.20 5.19
N LEU A 38 -16.18 6.97 6.49
CA LEU A 38 -15.93 8.01 7.48
C LEU A 38 -14.42 8.26 7.59
N VAL A 39 -13.98 9.47 7.24
CA VAL A 39 -12.58 9.90 7.38
C VAL A 39 -12.44 10.82 8.59
N GLU A 40 -11.56 10.49 9.51
CA GLU A 40 -11.28 11.26 10.72
C GLU A 40 -9.80 11.58 10.85
N MET A 41 -9.51 12.75 11.40
CA MET A 41 -8.16 13.23 11.64
C MET A 41 -7.96 13.51 13.12
N TYR A 42 -6.84 13.04 13.66
CA TYR A 42 -6.47 13.24 15.06
C TYR A 42 -5.06 13.83 15.16
N GLU A 43 -4.85 14.67 16.16
CA GLU A 43 -3.51 15.10 16.58
C GLU A 43 -3.06 14.18 17.71
N THR A 44 -2.05 13.35 17.46
CA THR A 44 -1.48 12.46 18.48
C THR A 44 -0.37 13.18 19.27
N THR A 45 -0.01 12.64 20.44
CA THR A 45 1.08 13.21 21.25
C THR A 45 2.47 12.99 20.66
N ASP A 46 2.69 11.83 20.01
CA ASP A 46 4.03 11.36 19.64
C ASP A 46 4.17 10.90 18.18
N PHE A 47 3.06 10.67 17.48
CA PHE A 47 3.01 10.16 16.10
C PHE A 47 2.66 11.25 15.06
N GLY A 48 2.44 12.49 15.50
CA GLY A 48 1.98 13.60 14.66
C GLY A 48 0.50 13.48 14.33
N ASN A 49 0.10 13.86 13.11
CA ASN A 49 -1.27 13.69 12.67
C ASN A 49 -1.54 12.20 12.37
N LEU A 50 -2.76 11.77 12.61
CA LEU A 50 -3.23 10.40 12.40
C LEU A 50 -4.53 10.44 11.60
N MET A 51 -4.55 9.75 10.47
CA MET A 51 -5.76 9.51 9.69
C MET A 51 -6.39 8.18 10.09
N ILE A 52 -7.69 8.23 10.30
CA ILE A 52 -8.54 7.06 10.57
C ILE A 52 -9.61 6.99 9.49
N ILE A 53 -9.84 5.79 8.96
CA ILE A 53 -10.92 5.51 8.02
C ILE A 53 -11.77 4.37 8.59
N ASP A 54 -13.07 4.62 8.76
CA ASP A 54 -14.03 3.65 9.33
C ASP A 54 -13.57 3.00 10.64
N GLY A 55 -12.80 3.74 11.44
CA GLY A 55 -12.27 3.29 12.74
C GLY A 55 -10.91 2.58 12.68
N CYS A 56 -10.37 2.34 11.48
CA CYS A 56 -9.05 1.72 11.29
C CYS A 56 -7.97 2.79 11.07
N THR A 57 -6.77 2.59 11.64
CA THR A 57 -5.62 3.48 11.40
C THR A 57 -5.11 3.32 9.98
N MET A 58 -4.91 4.44 9.27
CA MET A 58 -4.41 4.44 7.89
C MET A 58 -2.98 4.96 7.82
N VAL A 59 -2.74 6.16 8.33
CA VAL A 59 -1.41 6.79 8.22
C VAL A 59 -1.14 7.70 9.40
N SER A 60 0.12 7.73 9.84
CA SER A 60 0.61 8.72 10.79
C SER A 60 1.83 9.47 10.26
N THR A 61 1.99 10.74 10.65
CA THR A 61 3.11 11.57 10.21
C THR A 61 4.46 10.92 10.53
N ARG A 62 4.57 10.27 11.69
CA ARG A 62 5.86 9.77 12.21
C ARG A 62 6.45 8.63 11.38
N GLU A 63 5.64 7.70 10.91
CA GLU A 63 6.12 6.39 10.44
C GLU A 63 5.58 5.96 9.06
N ASN A 64 4.83 6.82 8.38
CA ASN A 64 4.30 6.60 7.03
C ASN A 64 5.34 6.06 6.02
N PHE A 65 6.62 6.40 6.21
CA PHE A 65 7.70 5.97 5.32
C PHE A 65 7.84 4.45 5.23
N PHE A 66 7.53 3.68 6.29
CA PHE A 66 7.67 2.22 6.23
C PHE A 66 6.80 1.64 5.13
N TYR A 67 5.52 2.01 5.12
CA TYR A 67 4.55 1.50 4.19
C TYR A 67 4.78 2.03 2.77
N HIS A 68 4.88 3.36 2.60
CA HIS A 68 5.01 3.96 1.26
C HIS A 68 6.28 3.51 0.53
N GLU A 69 7.41 3.42 1.25
CA GLU A 69 8.67 2.99 0.66
C GLU A 69 8.63 1.49 0.28
N MET A 70 8.02 0.63 1.11
CA MET A 70 7.91 -0.81 0.85
C MET A 70 6.85 -1.17 -0.18
N MET A 71 5.82 -0.36 -0.37
CA MET A 71 4.85 -0.51 -1.46
C MET A 71 5.39 -0.02 -2.81
N SER A 72 6.37 0.89 -2.80
CA SER A 72 6.86 1.53 -4.03
C SER A 72 8.20 0.94 -4.50
N HIS A 73 9.26 1.07 -3.70
CA HIS A 73 10.62 0.83 -4.17
C HIS A 73 10.91 -0.64 -4.52
N PRO A 74 10.47 -1.66 -3.74
CA PRO A 74 10.70 -3.05 -4.11
C PRO A 74 10.17 -3.41 -5.51
N ALA A 75 8.96 -2.97 -5.85
CA ALA A 75 8.37 -3.22 -7.17
C ALA A 75 9.13 -2.47 -8.28
N LEU A 76 9.43 -1.19 -8.07
CA LEU A 76 10.11 -0.35 -9.07
C LEU A 76 11.56 -0.79 -9.34
N PHE A 77 12.30 -1.24 -8.31
CA PHE A 77 13.65 -1.77 -8.48
C PHE A 77 13.69 -3.24 -8.91
N SER A 78 12.60 -4.00 -8.76
CA SER A 78 12.47 -5.36 -9.31
C SER A 78 12.07 -5.37 -10.78
N HIS A 79 11.44 -4.29 -11.27
CA HIS A 79 11.19 -4.07 -12.69
C HIS A 79 12.47 -3.56 -13.38
N PRO A 80 12.84 -4.06 -14.58
CA PRO A 80 14.09 -3.68 -15.25
C PRO A 80 14.16 -2.21 -15.67
N ALA A 81 13.04 -1.62 -16.11
CA ALA A 81 12.96 -0.22 -16.52
C ALA A 81 11.51 0.30 -16.50
N PRO A 82 10.89 0.52 -15.32
CA PRO A 82 9.49 0.94 -15.24
C PRO A 82 9.31 2.36 -15.79
N LYS A 83 8.22 2.61 -16.51
CA LYS A 83 7.90 3.93 -17.07
C LYS A 83 6.46 4.37 -16.79
N ASN A 84 5.52 3.43 -16.82
CA ASN A 84 4.09 3.67 -16.65
C ASN A 84 3.63 2.94 -15.38
N VAL A 85 3.19 3.71 -14.39
CA VAL A 85 2.76 3.20 -13.10
C VAL A 85 1.30 3.56 -12.87
N VAL A 86 0.54 2.61 -12.33
CA VAL A 86 -0.82 2.85 -11.86
C VAL A 86 -0.87 2.53 -10.37
N ILE A 87 -1.41 3.45 -9.58
CA ILE A 87 -1.69 3.30 -8.15
C ILE A 87 -3.21 3.24 -8.02
N ILE A 88 -3.72 2.17 -7.43
CA ILE A 88 -5.13 2.03 -7.07
C ILE A 88 -5.25 2.25 -5.57
N GLY A 89 -6.08 3.22 -5.16
CA GLY A 89 -6.10 3.76 -3.80
C GLY A 89 -4.99 4.79 -3.58
N GLY A 90 -4.37 4.76 -2.39
CA GLY A 90 -3.29 5.67 -2.01
C GLY A 90 -3.74 7.13 -1.88
N GLY A 91 -4.98 7.37 -1.46
CA GLY A 91 -5.59 8.71 -1.34
C GLY A 91 -4.81 9.70 -0.47
N ASP A 92 -3.90 9.24 0.41
CA ASP A 92 -2.97 10.07 1.18
C ASP A 92 -1.78 10.60 0.36
N CYS A 93 -1.56 10.06 -0.83
CA CYS A 93 -0.54 10.41 -1.82
C CYS A 93 0.91 10.03 -1.46
N GLY A 94 1.15 9.36 -0.33
CA GLY A 94 2.49 8.94 0.06
C GLY A 94 3.14 7.97 -0.93
N THR A 95 2.37 6.98 -1.43
CA THR A 95 2.84 6.07 -2.49
C THR A 95 3.18 6.83 -3.78
N LEU A 96 2.35 7.79 -4.21
CA LEU A 96 2.64 8.62 -5.39
C LEU A 96 3.94 9.41 -5.24
N ARG A 97 4.16 10.02 -4.08
CA ARG A 97 5.42 10.71 -3.77
C ARG A 97 6.63 9.79 -3.93
N GLU A 98 6.59 8.57 -3.39
CA GLU A 98 7.70 7.62 -3.49
C GLU A 98 7.94 7.12 -4.92
N VAL A 99 6.87 6.91 -5.71
CA VAL A 99 7.00 6.56 -7.14
C VAL A 99 7.66 7.69 -7.92
N LEU A 100 7.28 8.95 -7.68
CA LEU A 100 7.78 10.10 -8.42
C LEU A 100 9.25 10.45 -8.11
N LYS A 101 9.83 9.92 -7.03
CA LYS A 101 11.28 9.99 -6.79
C LYS A 101 12.11 9.33 -7.91
N HIS A 102 11.52 8.41 -8.69
CA HIS A 102 12.20 7.72 -9.79
C HIS A 102 12.15 8.55 -11.08
N PRO A 103 13.29 9.04 -11.61
CA PRO A 103 13.31 9.96 -12.76
C PRO A 103 12.94 9.30 -14.10
N ASP A 104 13.07 7.98 -14.20
CA ASP A 104 12.75 7.23 -15.42
C ASP A 104 11.25 7.04 -15.64
N ILE A 105 10.45 7.22 -14.58
CA ILE A 105 8.99 7.22 -14.67
C ILE A 105 8.52 8.33 -15.60
N LYS A 106 7.57 8.00 -16.48
CA LYS A 106 6.98 8.89 -17.48
C LYS A 106 5.54 9.23 -17.15
N THR A 107 4.78 8.28 -16.62
CA THR A 107 3.40 8.50 -16.21
C THR A 107 3.11 7.77 -14.89
N VAL A 108 2.39 8.44 -14.01
CA VAL A 108 1.78 7.85 -12.82
C VAL A 108 0.31 8.25 -12.80
N HIS A 109 -0.57 7.26 -12.82
CA HIS A 109 -1.99 7.48 -12.56
C HIS A 109 -2.29 6.98 -11.16
N GLN A 110 -2.73 7.87 -10.26
CA GLN A 110 -3.28 7.48 -8.96
C GLN A 110 -4.80 7.59 -9.04
N ILE A 111 -5.50 6.50 -8.74
CA ILE A 111 -6.94 6.41 -8.79
C ILE A 111 -7.45 6.05 -7.41
N ASP A 112 -7.99 7.03 -6.71
CA ASP A 112 -8.67 6.83 -5.43
C ASP A 112 -10.18 7.01 -5.62
N ILE A 113 -11.00 6.25 -4.90
CA ILE A 113 -12.46 6.34 -5.06
C ILE A 113 -13.02 7.55 -4.30
N ASP A 114 -12.31 8.05 -3.28
CA ASP A 114 -12.82 9.00 -2.31
C ASP A 114 -11.93 10.25 -2.23
N GLU A 115 -12.33 11.29 -2.95
CA GLU A 115 -11.69 12.61 -2.95
C GLU A 115 -11.51 13.20 -1.53
N VAL A 116 -12.37 12.85 -0.58
CA VAL A 116 -12.25 13.33 0.81
C VAL A 116 -10.93 12.89 1.44
N VAL A 117 -10.40 11.72 1.11
CA VAL A 117 -9.12 11.23 1.64
C VAL A 117 -7.97 12.14 1.19
N THR A 118 -7.94 12.50 -0.09
CA THR A 118 -6.91 13.40 -0.65
C THR A 118 -7.09 14.84 -0.17
N GLU A 119 -8.32 15.37 -0.08
CA GLU A 119 -8.59 16.69 0.50
C GLU A 119 -8.05 16.80 1.93
N MET A 120 -8.31 15.79 2.76
CA MET A 120 -7.88 15.78 4.15
C MET A 120 -6.35 15.63 4.23
N SER A 121 -5.74 14.89 3.31
CA SER A 121 -4.28 14.72 3.24
C SER A 121 -3.56 15.99 2.83
N LEU A 122 -4.09 16.74 1.86
CA LEU A 122 -3.56 18.07 1.50
C LEU A 122 -3.53 19.04 2.70
N LYS A 123 -4.46 18.88 3.65
CA LYS A 123 -4.56 19.74 4.83
C LYS A 123 -3.71 19.27 6.01
N TYR A 124 -3.65 17.96 6.26
CA TYR A 124 -3.05 17.39 7.48
C TYR A 124 -1.76 16.61 7.25
N PHE A 125 -1.46 16.25 6.00
CA PHE A 125 -0.25 15.56 5.56
C PHE A 125 0.33 16.21 4.28
N PRO A 126 0.53 17.54 4.24
CA PRO A 126 0.99 18.22 3.03
C PRO A 126 2.33 17.68 2.50
N GLU A 127 3.16 17.09 3.36
CA GLU A 127 4.41 16.42 2.99
C GLU A 127 4.21 15.14 2.15
N LEU A 128 3.05 14.48 2.25
CA LEU A 128 2.71 13.33 1.40
C LEU A 128 2.23 13.79 0.02
N CYS A 129 1.59 14.97 -0.04
CA CYS A 129 1.00 15.51 -1.27
C CYS A 129 1.94 16.41 -2.09
N GLU A 130 3.19 16.58 -1.68
CA GLU A 130 4.13 17.54 -2.31
C GLU A 130 4.40 17.26 -3.81
N SER A 131 4.14 16.03 -4.26
CA SER A 131 4.38 15.60 -5.64
C SER A 131 3.11 15.51 -6.49
N ASN A 132 1.94 15.92 -5.96
CA ASN A 132 0.66 15.79 -6.67
C ASN A 132 0.60 16.60 -7.97
N ASP A 133 1.30 17.73 -8.02
CA ASP A 133 1.39 18.61 -9.19
C ASP A 133 2.53 18.26 -10.16
N ASP A 134 3.23 17.14 -9.94
CA ASP A 134 4.27 16.68 -10.88
C ASP A 134 3.64 16.45 -12.27
N PRO A 135 4.24 16.96 -13.37
CA PRO A 135 3.67 16.82 -14.71
C PRO A 135 3.55 15.37 -15.21
N ARG A 136 4.18 14.42 -14.52
CA ARG A 136 4.05 12.97 -14.79
C ARG A 136 2.86 12.36 -14.06
N ALA A 137 2.29 13.05 -13.08
CA ALA A 137 1.23 12.55 -12.22
C ALA A 137 -0.16 12.94 -12.74
N SER A 138 -1.12 12.05 -12.50
CA SER A 138 -2.54 12.29 -12.72
C SER A 138 -3.29 11.66 -11.55
N VAL A 139 -3.68 12.48 -10.58
CA VAL A 139 -4.55 12.09 -9.47
C VAL A 139 -6.00 12.15 -9.93
N MET A 140 -6.71 11.04 -9.83
CA MET A 140 -8.08 10.87 -10.34
C MET A 140 -8.98 10.30 -9.25
N PHE A 141 -10.21 10.80 -9.21
CA PHE A 141 -11.24 10.33 -8.30
C PHE A 141 -12.28 9.50 -9.06
N ASP A 142 -12.03 8.20 -9.21
CA ASP A 142 -12.88 7.24 -9.95
C ASP A 142 -12.71 5.82 -9.36
N ASP A 143 -13.51 4.87 -9.83
CA ASP A 143 -13.41 3.47 -9.45
C ASP A 143 -12.17 2.81 -10.08
N GLY A 144 -11.19 2.44 -9.25
CA GLY A 144 -9.97 1.76 -9.66
C GLY A 144 -10.20 0.38 -10.30
N ILE A 145 -11.25 -0.34 -9.93
CA ILE A 145 -11.61 -1.63 -10.55
C ILE A 145 -12.06 -1.40 -11.98
N LYS A 146 -12.93 -0.41 -12.19
CA LYS A 146 -13.38 0.01 -13.52
C LYS A 146 -12.20 0.49 -14.36
N PHE A 147 -11.34 1.34 -13.81
CA PHE A 147 -10.13 1.82 -14.49
C PHE A 147 -9.27 0.65 -14.99
N MET A 148 -9.03 -0.36 -14.14
CA MET A 148 -8.25 -1.54 -14.53
C MET A 148 -8.95 -2.42 -15.57
N ALA A 149 -10.27 -2.53 -15.53
CA ALA A 149 -11.04 -3.28 -16.53
C ALA A 149 -10.96 -2.62 -17.93
N GLU A 150 -10.98 -1.29 -17.97
CA GLU A 150 -10.93 -0.46 -19.17
C GLU A 150 -9.50 -0.24 -19.69
N ALA A 151 -8.48 -0.47 -18.85
CA ALA A 151 -7.08 -0.30 -19.21
C ALA A 151 -6.71 -1.11 -20.47
N ALA A 152 -5.91 -0.46 -21.33
CA ALA A 152 -5.42 -1.09 -22.55
C ALA A 152 -4.52 -2.29 -22.19
N PRO A 153 -4.64 -3.43 -22.90
CA PRO A 153 -3.75 -4.57 -22.70
C PRO A 153 -2.29 -4.15 -22.86
N GLU A 154 -1.42 -4.71 -22.00
CA GLU A 154 0.02 -4.46 -22.04
C GLU A 154 0.34 -2.95 -22.15
N SER A 155 -0.23 -2.13 -21.27
CA SER A 155 0.01 -0.68 -21.24
C SER A 155 0.81 -0.23 -20.02
N ILE A 156 0.78 -1.02 -18.93
CA ILE A 156 1.32 -0.65 -17.62
C ILE A 156 2.55 -1.51 -17.29
N ASP A 157 3.57 -0.89 -16.69
CA ASP A 157 4.78 -1.61 -16.25
C ASP A 157 4.65 -2.08 -14.80
N VAL A 158 4.12 -1.22 -13.92
CA VAL A 158 3.89 -1.53 -12.50
C VAL A 158 2.50 -1.08 -12.06
N ILE A 159 1.80 -1.96 -11.35
CA ILE A 159 0.54 -1.66 -10.66
C ILE A 159 0.81 -1.74 -9.15
N ILE A 160 0.44 -0.71 -8.41
CA ILE A 160 0.48 -0.67 -6.95
C ILE A 160 -0.95 -0.61 -6.45
N VAL A 161 -1.38 -1.61 -5.69
CA VAL A 161 -2.70 -1.65 -5.04
C VAL A 161 -2.50 -1.25 -3.59
N ASP A 162 -2.75 0.03 -3.35
CA ASP A 162 -2.69 0.71 -2.07
C ASP A 162 -4.12 0.97 -1.55
N GLY A 163 -4.88 -0.12 -1.48
CA GLY A 163 -6.27 -0.11 -1.01
C GLY A 163 -6.35 -0.33 0.50
N THR A 164 -7.53 -0.05 1.05
CA THR A 164 -7.90 -0.47 2.40
C THR A 164 -8.12 -1.99 2.46
N ASP A 165 -8.25 -2.51 3.69
CA ASP A 165 -8.67 -3.89 3.98
C ASP A 165 -9.86 -4.33 3.08
N PRO A 166 -10.06 -5.63 2.81
CA PRO A 166 -11.12 -6.15 1.93
C PRO A 166 -12.52 -6.04 2.57
N VAL A 167 -12.91 -4.84 2.97
CA VAL A 167 -14.18 -4.43 3.54
C VAL A 167 -14.58 -3.12 2.86
N GLY A 168 -15.88 -2.96 2.59
CA GLY A 168 -16.38 -1.74 1.97
C GLY A 168 -15.80 -1.54 0.56
N PRO A 169 -15.28 -0.34 0.21
CA PRO A 169 -14.74 -0.07 -1.13
C PRO A 169 -13.57 -0.99 -1.54
N GLY A 170 -12.82 -1.55 -0.58
CA GLY A 170 -11.66 -2.40 -0.84
C GLY A 170 -11.98 -3.84 -1.25
N GLU A 171 -13.18 -4.36 -0.98
CA GLU A 171 -13.54 -5.77 -1.18
C GLU A 171 -13.31 -6.25 -2.63
N GLY A 172 -13.61 -5.38 -3.60
CA GLY A 172 -13.48 -5.69 -5.01
C GLY A 172 -12.03 -5.79 -5.53
N LEU A 173 -11.04 -5.30 -4.75
CA LEU A 173 -9.63 -5.31 -5.11
C LEU A 173 -8.93 -6.66 -4.85
N PHE A 174 -9.61 -7.61 -4.20
CA PHE A 174 -9.03 -8.90 -3.80
C PHE A 174 -9.58 -10.10 -4.58
N ASN A 175 -10.32 -9.85 -5.66
CA ASN A 175 -11.00 -10.91 -6.40
C ASN A 175 -10.32 -11.26 -7.74
N HIS A 176 -10.69 -12.43 -8.26
CA HIS A 176 -10.15 -12.98 -9.52
C HIS A 176 -10.38 -12.07 -10.73
N ALA A 177 -11.50 -11.33 -10.78
CA ALA A 177 -11.81 -10.45 -11.89
C ALA A 177 -10.84 -9.25 -11.93
N PHE A 178 -10.57 -8.64 -10.77
CA PHE A 178 -9.61 -7.56 -10.64
C PHE A 178 -8.19 -8.01 -11.02
N TYR A 179 -7.73 -9.16 -10.51
CA TYR A 179 -6.42 -9.70 -10.87
C TYR A 179 -6.31 -10.06 -12.36
N THR A 180 -7.39 -10.53 -12.98
CA THR A 180 -7.44 -10.79 -14.44
C THR A 180 -7.26 -9.48 -15.22
N SER A 181 -7.93 -8.40 -14.82
CA SER A 181 -7.78 -7.07 -15.42
C SER A 181 -6.36 -6.54 -15.26
N CYS A 182 -5.76 -6.69 -14.07
CA CYS A 182 -4.38 -6.31 -13.82
C CYS A 182 -3.39 -7.10 -14.70
N LEU A 183 -3.54 -8.42 -14.77
CA LEU A 183 -2.68 -9.28 -15.60
C LEU A 183 -2.81 -8.91 -17.09
N LYS A 184 -4.01 -8.60 -17.58
CA LYS A 184 -4.23 -8.13 -18.95
C LYS A 184 -3.50 -6.80 -19.21
N ALA A 185 -3.61 -5.83 -18.30
CA ALA A 185 -3.08 -4.48 -18.47
C ALA A 185 -1.55 -4.41 -18.33
N LEU A 186 -0.94 -5.27 -17.51
CA LEU A 186 0.52 -5.34 -17.37
C LEU A 186 1.21 -5.77 -18.66
N ARG A 187 2.38 -5.19 -18.95
CA ARG A 187 3.30 -5.73 -19.96
C ARG A 187 3.89 -7.06 -19.49
N THR A 188 4.39 -7.86 -20.43
CA THR A 188 5.23 -9.03 -20.06
C THR A 188 6.41 -8.58 -19.20
N GLY A 189 6.65 -9.27 -18.08
CA GLY A 189 7.62 -8.87 -17.06
C GLY A 189 7.11 -7.79 -16.08
N GLY A 190 5.91 -7.25 -16.30
CA GLY A 190 5.27 -6.27 -15.43
C GLY A 190 4.94 -6.83 -14.05
N ILE A 191 4.85 -5.93 -13.07
CA ILE A 191 4.72 -6.28 -11.66
C ILE A 191 3.44 -5.66 -11.10
N LEU A 192 2.62 -6.47 -10.43
CA LEU A 192 1.63 -5.98 -9.48
C LEU A 192 2.21 -6.10 -8.07
N ILE A 193 2.07 -5.08 -7.24
CA ILE A 193 2.31 -5.15 -5.81
C ILE A 193 1.05 -4.71 -5.07
N GLN A 194 0.67 -5.46 -4.05
CA GLN A 194 -0.54 -5.20 -3.27
C GLN A 194 -0.26 -5.42 -1.80
N GLN A 195 -0.79 -4.54 -0.95
CA GLN A 195 -0.83 -4.77 0.49
C GLN A 195 -1.53 -6.11 0.77
N SER A 196 -0.92 -6.94 1.60
CA SER A 196 -1.35 -8.32 1.80
C SER A 196 -1.46 -8.68 3.28
N GLU A 197 -1.88 -7.67 4.05
CA GLU A 197 -2.24 -7.78 5.46
C GLU A 197 -1.08 -8.16 6.39
N SER A 198 -1.41 -8.39 7.66
CA SER A 198 -0.47 -8.91 8.66
C SER A 198 -0.20 -10.40 8.42
N PRO A 199 1.06 -10.81 8.17
CA PRO A 199 1.43 -12.22 8.10
C PRO A 199 1.21 -12.97 9.42
N LEU A 200 1.13 -12.26 10.54
CA LEU A 200 0.91 -12.87 11.84
C LEU A 200 -0.57 -13.17 12.09
N MET A 201 -1.44 -12.21 11.75
CA MET A 201 -2.87 -12.26 12.11
C MET A 201 -3.74 -12.77 10.96
N HIS A 202 -3.42 -12.44 9.71
CA HIS A 202 -4.31 -12.61 8.55
C HIS A 202 -3.77 -13.64 7.53
N GLN A 203 -3.15 -14.73 8.01
CA GLN A 203 -2.51 -15.74 7.15
C GLN A 203 -3.45 -16.37 6.12
N GLN A 204 -4.71 -16.57 6.48
CA GLN A 204 -5.68 -17.18 5.57
C GLN A 204 -5.95 -16.26 4.36
N LEU A 205 -6.21 -14.97 4.61
CA LEU A 205 -6.41 -13.96 3.57
C LEU A 205 -5.16 -13.79 2.69
N LEU A 206 -3.97 -13.80 3.29
CA LEU A 206 -2.71 -13.79 2.54
C LEU A 206 -2.58 -15.01 1.61
N ARG A 207 -2.96 -16.21 2.07
CA ARG A 207 -2.93 -17.43 1.23
C ARG A 207 -3.95 -17.35 0.09
N GLU A 208 -5.16 -16.89 0.37
CA GLU A 208 -6.23 -16.73 -0.62
C GLU A 208 -5.85 -15.70 -1.69
N THR A 209 -5.31 -14.56 -1.29
CA THR A 209 -4.79 -13.52 -2.18
C THR A 209 -3.70 -14.07 -3.11
N ARG A 210 -2.71 -14.78 -2.55
CA ARG A 210 -1.64 -15.41 -3.33
C ARG A 210 -2.18 -16.49 -4.28
N ALA A 211 -3.12 -17.31 -3.83
CA ALA A 211 -3.75 -18.33 -4.66
C ALA A 211 -4.50 -17.69 -5.84
N ALA A 212 -5.30 -16.65 -5.58
CA ALA A 212 -6.04 -15.94 -6.62
C ALA A 212 -5.10 -15.32 -7.68
N MET A 213 -3.97 -14.73 -7.27
CA MET A 213 -2.97 -14.22 -8.20
C MET A 213 -2.35 -15.34 -9.06
N LEU A 214 -2.01 -16.49 -8.48
CA LEU A 214 -1.49 -17.62 -9.26
C LEU A 214 -2.55 -18.20 -10.21
N ASP A 215 -3.80 -18.31 -9.75
CA ASP A 215 -4.90 -18.90 -10.50
C ASP A 215 -5.24 -18.08 -11.76
N VAL A 216 -5.15 -16.74 -11.71
CA VAL A 216 -5.32 -15.91 -12.92
C VAL A 216 -4.16 -16.02 -13.90
N GLY A 217 -3.00 -16.52 -13.48
CA GLY A 217 -1.83 -16.74 -14.33
C GLY A 217 -0.64 -15.82 -14.10
N PHE A 218 -0.50 -15.18 -12.92
CA PHE A 218 0.81 -14.62 -12.55
C PHE A 218 1.84 -15.75 -12.41
N ALA A 219 3.05 -15.52 -12.93
CA ALA A 219 4.07 -16.57 -13.05
C ALA A 219 4.79 -16.84 -11.72
N ASP A 220 4.98 -15.80 -10.91
CA ASP A 220 5.72 -15.89 -9.65
C ASP A 220 5.27 -14.82 -8.66
N LEU A 221 5.42 -15.12 -7.36
CA LEU A 221 4.99 -14.28 -6.26
C LEU A 221 6.08 -14.13 -5.19
N GLN A 222 6.29 -12.90 -4.70
CA GLN A 222 7.13 -12.61 -3.54
C GLN A 222 6.34 -11.83 -2.49
N THR A 223 6.27 -12.34 -1.26
CA THR A 223 5.66 -11.60 -0.13
C THR A 223 6.77 -11.00 0.72
N LEU A 224 6.72 -9.68 0.86
CA LEU A 224 7.70 -8.82 1.53
C LEU A 224 7.13 -8.38 2.88
N PRO A 225 7.53 -8.98 4.01
CA PRO A 225 7.14 -8.49 5.33
C PRO A 225 7.95 -7.23 5.71
N PHE A 226 7.30 -6.30 6.39
CA PHE A 226 7.92 -5.08 6.92
C PHE A 226 7.19 -4.61 8.19
N PRO A 227 7.85 -3.84 9.08
CA PRO A 227 7.19 -3.30 10.26
C PRO A 227 6.22 -2.18 9.85
N GLN A 228 5.04 -2.16 10.47
CA GLN A 228 4.10 -1.04 10.36
C GLN A 228 3.46 -0.84 11.74
N PRO A 229 4.08 -0.04 12.63
CA PRO A 229 3.76 -0.01 14.05
C PRO A 229 2.31 0.28 14.41
N ILE A 230 1.60 1.07 13.60
CA ILE A 230 0.22 1.44 13.87
C ILE A 230 -0.80 0.44 13.35
N TYR A 231 -0.40 -0.50 12.48
CA TYR A 231 -1.29 -1.50 11.91
C TYR A 231 -1.41 -2.76 12.78
N PRO A 232 -2.46 -3.59 12.58
CA PRO A 232 -2.63 -4.84 13.29
C PRO A 232 -1.34 -5.69 13.33
N SER A 233 -0.97 -6.15 14.52
CA SER A 233 0.29 -6.85 14.90
C SER A 233 1.59 -6.04 14.87
N GLY A 234 1.65 -4.87 14.22
CA GLY A 234 2.89 -4.17 13.95
C GLY A 234 3.77 -4.80 12.85
N LEU A 235 3.38 -5.96 12.30
CA LEU A 235 4.04 -6.65 11.20
C LEU A 235 3.09 -6.71 10.01
N TRP A 236 3.44 -6.02 8.94
CA TRP A 236 2.67 -5.96 7.71
C TRP A 236 3.38 -6.67 6.56
N SER A 237 2.69 -6.78 5.42
CA SER A 237 3.31 -7.29 4.21
C SER A 237 2.70 -6.73 2.93
N ALA A 238 3.51 -6.80 1.88
CA ALA A 238 3.08 -6.60 0.50
C ALA A 238 3.39 -7.85 -0.32
N THR A 239 2.51 -8.24 -1.22
CA THR A 239 2.75 -9.33 -2.18
C THR A 239 2.97 -8.76 -3.56
N MET A 240 4.15 -9.01 -4.12
CA MET A 240 4.46 -8.78 -5.53
C MET A 240 4.08 -10.00 -6.36
N ALA A 241 3.52 -9.77 -7.54
CA ALA A 241 3.15 -10.75 -8.54
C ALA A 241 3.72 -10.35 -9.91
N ARG A 242 4.41 -11.28 -10.58
CA ARG A 242 5.09 -11.00 -11.86
C ARG A 242 4.41 -11.68 -13.04
N LYS A 243 4.18 -10.93 -14.12
CA LYS A 243 3.56 -11.45 -15.35
C LYS A 243 4.59 -12.16 -16.22
N GLY A 244 4.32 -13.42 -16.56
CA GLY A 244 5.03 -14.18 -17.59
C GLY A 244 6.48 -14.58 -17.27
N GLU A 245 7.04 -14.14 -16.14
CA GLU A 245 8.42 -14.37 -15.75
C GLU A 245 8.55 -14.57 -14.24
N ASN A 246 9.61 -15.26 -13.80
CA ASN A 246 9.93 -15.39 -12.38
C ASN A 246 10.74 -14.20 -11.88
N PHE A 247 10.64 -13.89 -10.59
CA PHE A 247 11.57 -12.98 -9.94
C PHE A 247 12.94 -13.66 -9.84
N THR A 248 13.98 -13.01 -10.36
CA THR A 248 15.36 -13.55 -10.34
C THR A 248 16.31 -12.69 -9.51
N ALA A 249 16.17 -11.37 -9.61
CA ALA A 249 16.90 -10.38 -8.85
C ALA A 249 16.16 -9.03 -8.88
N PHE A 250 16.62 -8.09 -8.06
CA PHE A 250 16.29 -6.66 -8.19
C PHE A 250 17.56 -5.88 -8.56
N ARG A 251 17.38 -4.66 -9.07
CA ARG A 251 18.46 -3.76 -9.52
C ARG A 251 19.23 -3.16 -8.34
N ALA A 252 19.97 -3.97 -7.61
CA ALA A 252 20.68 -3.58 -6.38
C ALA A 252 21.65 -2.39 -6.57
N GLN A 253 22.37 -2.36 -7.69
CA GLN A 253 23.26 -1.24 -8.03
C GLN A 253 22.48 0.06 -8.21
N ASP A 254 21.29 0.00 -8.81
CA ASP A 254 20.46 1.19 -9.01
C ASP A 254 19.87 1.70 -7.69
N VAL A 255 19.63 0.80 -6.72
CA VAL A 255 19.26 1.17 -5.35
C VAL A 255 20.43 1.91 -4.68
N GLU A 256 21.65 1.40 -4.79
CA GLU A 256 22.85 2.03 -4.20
C GLU A 256 23.20 3.37 -4.85
N SER A 257 22.92 3.53 -6.14
CA SER A 257 23.18 4.77 -6.89
C SER A 257 22.00 5.74 -6.93
N ALA A 258 20.87 5.42 -6.27
CA ALA A 258 19.70 6.27 -6.26
C ALA A 258 20.05 7.68 -5.74
N THR A 259 19.56 8.71 -6.42
CA THR A 259 19.88 10.12 -6.09
C THR A 259 18.89 10.75 -5.12
N PHE A 260 17.93 9.97 -4.63
CA PHE A 260 16.91 10.40 -3.68
C PHE A 260 17.09 9.66 -2.35
N ASN A 261 16.60 10.27 -1.27
CA ASN A 261 16.68 9.69 0.06
C ASN A 261 15.45 8.83 0.38
N THR A 262 15.69 7.82 1.20
CA THR A 262 14.72 6.93 1.84
C THR A 262 15.05 6.86 3.34
N GLU A 263 14.04 6.70 4.17
CA GLU A 263 14.16 6.58 5.63
C GLU A 263 14.31 5.11 6.05
N TYR A 264 13.69 4.18 5.33
CA TYR A 264 13.71 2.74 5.64
C TYR A 264 14.35 1.90 4.54
N TYR A 265 13.88 2.05 3.31
CA TYR A 265 14.27 1.22 2.19
C TYR A 265 15.73 1.43 1.82
N ASN A 266 16.46 0.33 1.63
CA ASN A 266 17.79 0.29 1.04
C ASN A 266 18.05 -1.12 0.49
N VAL A 267 19.21 -1.33 -0.13
CA VAL A 267 19.58 -2.62 -0.73
C VAL A 267 19.50 -3.79 0.27
N GLY A 268 19.95 -3.58 1.51
CA GLY A 268 19.93 -4.59 2.56
C GLY A 268 18.51 -4.89 3.06
N ILE A 269 17.68 -3.87 3.17
CA ILE A 269 16.27 -4.00 3.55
C ILE A 269 15.48 -4.74 2.46
N HIS A 270 15.68 -4.42 1.18
CA HIS A 270 15.05 -5.18 0.09
C HIS A 270 15.47 -6.65 0.14
N GLN A 271 16.78 -6.92 0.22
CA GLN A 271 17.30 -8.28 0.32
C GLN A 271 16.77 -9.03 1.54
N GLY A 272 16.64 -8.34 2.68
CA GLY A 272 16.07 -8.89 3.92
C GLY A 272 14.58 -9.19 3.81
N ALA A 273 13.80 -8.31 3.17
CA ALA A 273 12.37 -8.50 2.95
C ALA A 273 12.06 -9.68 2.02
N LEU A 274 13.00 -10.10 1.17
CA LEU A 274 12.88 -11.34 0.39
C LEU A 274 12.97 -12.61 1.25
N ALA A 275 13.47 -12.52 2.49
CA ALA A 275 13.58 -13.66 3.38
C ALA A 275 12.25 -13.94 4.08
N THR A 276 11.67 -15.12 3.82
CA THR A 276 10.43 -15.55 4.46
C THR A 276 10.70 -16.20 5.83
N PRO A 277 10.14 -15.69 6.95
CA PRO A 277 10.27 -16.32 8.27
C PRO A 277 9.65 -17.73 8.31
N ASN A 278 10.13 -18.59 9.20
CA ASN A 278 9.70 -20.00 9.23
C ASN A 278 8.22 -20.22 9.50
N PHE A 279 7.55 -19.36 10.28
CA PHE A 279 6.11 -19.48 10.50
C PHE A 279 5.33 -19.20 9.21
N LEU A 280 5.74 -18.18 8.46
CA LEU A 280 5.13 -17.82 7.19
C LEU A 280 5.45 -18.87 6.11
N LYS A 281 6.67 -19.42 6.09
CA LYS A 281 7.00 -20.58 5.24
C LYS A 281 6.05 -21.75 5.45
N ARG A 282 5.72 -22.07 6.71
CA ARG A 282 4.75 -23.13 7.03
C ARG A 282 3.34 -22.76 6.59
N ALA A 283 2.92 -21.51 6.79
CA ALA A 283 1.61 -21.05 6.37
C ALA A 283 1.43 -21.03 4.84
N LEU A 284 2.49 -20.73 4.09
CA LEU A 284 2.48 -20.69 2.63
C LEU A 284 2.84 -22.03 1.97
N ALA A 285 3.33 -23.01 2.75
CA ALA A 285 3.52 -24.37 2.25
C ALA A 285 2.15 -25.00 1.98
N LYS A 286 2.05 -25.70 0.84
CA LYS A 286 0.85 -26.45 0.45
C LYS A 286 0.55 -27.57 1.43
#